data_AF-R6W3V9-F1
#
_entry.id   AF-R6W3V9-F1
#
_cell.length_a   1.000
_cell.length_b   1.000
_cell.length_c   1.000
_cell.angle_alpha   90.00
_cell.angle_beta   90.00
_cell.angle_gamma   90.00
#
_symmetry.space_group_name_H-M   'P 1'
#
loop_
_entity.id
_entity.type
_entity.pdbx_description
1 polymer ?
#
loop_
_entity_poly.entity_id
_entity_poly.type
_entity_poly.pdbx_seq_one_letter_code
_entity_poly.pdbx_strand_id
1 'polypeptide(L)'
;MNLILIFCGTVVVLVMALMTLIVVRSLYQMFYEEGGMFYSFLYATTEPVISPVRSVLSRTKLFDSLPIDLSSIFTWILLMLVRMILTSI
;
A
#
# COMPACT_ATOMS: atom_id res chain seq x y z
N MET A 1 -11.56 25.57 -11.12
CA MET A 1 -10.14 25.21 -11.34
C MET A 1 -9.39 25.02 -10.02
N ASN A 2 -9.37 26.00 -9.10
CA ASN A 2 -8.63 25.88 -7.82
C ASN A 2 -9.09 24.73 -6.90
N LEU A 3 -10.41 24.48 -6.81
CA LEU A 3 -10.93 23.44 -5.91
C LEU A 3 -10.55 22.01 -6.35
N ILE A 4 -10.49 21.78 -7.66
CA ILE A 4 -10.05 20.49 -8.24
C ILE A 4 -8.57 20.25 -7.95
N LEU A 5 -7.73 21.29 -8.09
CA LEU A 5 -6.30 21.21 -7.78
C LEU A 5 -6.04 20.91 -6.29
N ILE A 6 -6.78 21.55 -5.39
CA ILE A 6 -6.68 21.29 -3.95
C ILE A 6 -7.08 19.85 -3.62
N PHE A 7 -8.16 19.36 -4.24
CA PHE A 7 -8.62 17.99 -4.05
C PHE A 7 -7.60 16.98 -4.57
N CYS A 8 -7.12 17.12 -5.81
CA CYS A 8 -6.10 16.25 -6.38
C CYS A 8 -4.81 16.27 -5.54
N GLY A 9 -4.36 17.44 -5.10
CA GLY A 9 -3.20 17.58 -4.23
C GLY A 9 -3.38 16.82 -2.90
N THR A 10 -4.55 16.93 -2.28
CA THR A 10 -4.87 16.20 -1.04
C THR A 10 -4.85 14.69 -1.26
N VAL A 11 -5.43 14.20 -2.35
CA VAL A 11 -5.41 12.77 -2.71
C VAL A 11 -3.97 12.30 -2.96
N VAL A 12 -3.15 13.08 -3.66
CA VAL A 12 -1.74 12.73 -3.90
C VAL A 12 -0.98 12.58 -2.59
N VAL A 13 -1.17 13.51 -1.64
CA VAL A 13 -0.53 13.45 -0.31
C VAL A 13 -0.98 12.20 0.46
N LEU A 14 -2.29 11.89 0.44
CA LEU A 14 -2.81 10.67 1.09
C LEU A 14 -2.26 9.39 0.46
N VAL A 15 -2.17 9.33 -0.87
CA VAL A 15 -1.57 8.20 -1.59
C VAL A 15 -0.09 8.04 -1.22
N MET A 16 0.67 9.14 -1.15
CA MET A 16 2.08 9.10 -0.70
C MET A 16 2.22 8.61 0.75
N ALA A 17 1.36 9.08 1.66
CA ALA A 17 1.35 8.62 3.04
C ALA A 17 1.08 7.12 3.12
N LEU A 18 0.07 6.63 2.39
CA LEU A 18 -0.27 5.22 2.33
C LEU A 18 0.87 4.38 1.74
N MET A 19 1.48 4.81 0.63
CA MET A 19 2.64 4.13 0.03
C MET A 19 3.80 4.02 1.03
N THR A 20 4.04 5.07 1.82
CA THR A 20 5.06 5.08 2.86
C THR A 20 4.72 4.07 3.96
N LEU A 21 3.47 4.04 4.44
CA LEU A 21 3.03 3.09 5.46
C LEU A 21 3.11 1.63 4.99
N ILE A 22 2.84 1.35 3.71
CA ILE A 22 3.01 0.00 3.13
C ILE A 22 4.48 -0.42 3.22
N VAL A 23 5.41 0.45 2.84
CA VAL A 23 6.85 0.16 2.94
C VAL A 23 7.26 -0.03 4.40
N VAL A 24 6.82 0.84 5.30
CA VAL A 24 7.11 0.72 6.74
C VAL A 24 6.58 -0.60 7.30
N ARG A 25 5.36 -1.03 6.91
CA ARG A 25 4.79 -2.33 7.30
C ARG A 25 5.64 -3.49 6.80
N SER A 26 5.99 -3.49 5.52
CA SER A 26 6.80 -4.57 4.93
C SER A 26 8.18 -4.66 5.57
N LEU A 27 8.82 -3.53 5.86
CA LEU A 27 10.09 -3.51 6.59
C LEU A 27 9.92 -3.96 8.03
N TYR A 28 8.88 -3.49 8.73
CA TYR A 28 8.62 -3.87 10.12
C TYR A 28 8.42 -5.38 10.26
N GLN A 29 7.63 -5.99 9.37
CA GLN A 29 7.39 -7.44 9.35
C GLN A 29 8.68 -8.25 9.11
N MET A 30 9.67 -7.68 8.40
CA MET A 30 10.95 -8.35 8.16
C MET A 30 11.85 -8.43 9.40
N PHE A 31 11.72 -7.47 10.33
CA PHE A 31 12.63 -7.35 11.49
C PHE A 31 11.96 -7.66 12.84
N TYR A 32 10.64 -7.59 12.93
CA TYR A 32 9.90 -7.70 14.19
C TYR A 32 8.75 -8.70 14.09
N GLU A 33 8.44 -9.34 15.22
CA GLU A 33 7.30 -10.25 15.32
C GLU A 33 5.96 -9.52 15.17
N GLU A 34 5.01 -10.21 14.54
CA GLU A 34 3.65 -9.72 14.33
C GLU A 34 2.89 -9.69 15.67
N GLY A 35 2.30 -8.54 16.04
CA GLY A 35 1.39 -8.47 17.20
C GLY A 35 1.44 -7.19 18.04
N GLY A 36 2.51 -6.38 17.92
CA GLY A 36 2.58 -5.11 18.63
C GLY A 36 1.55 -4.08 18.13
N MET A 37 1.15 -3.14 19.00
CA MET A 37 0.19 -2.07 18.67
C MET A 37 0.57 -1.31 17.39
N PHE A 38 1.86 -1.06 17.19
CA PHE A 38 2.37 -0.38 15.99
C PHE A 38 2.15 -1.22 14.73
N TYR A 39 2.41 -2.52 14.77
CA TYR A 39 2.11 -3.43 13.66
C TYR A 39 0.59 -3.47 13.38
N SER A 40 -0.24 -3.55 14.41
CA SER A 40 -1.70 -3.54 14.25
C SER A 40 -2.19 -2.25 13.59
N PHE A 41 -1.63 -1.10 13.95
CA PHE A 41 -1.93 0.18 13.31
C PHE A 41 -1.54 0.19 11.82
N LEU A 42 -0.31 -0.24 11.51
CA LEU A 42 0.18 -0.34 10.13
C LEU A 42 -0.69 -1.29 9.31
N TYR A 43 -1.03 -2.45 9.86
CA TYR A 43 -1.91 -3.43 9.23
C TYR A 43 -3.30 -2.83 8.98
N ALA A 44 -3.95 -2.27 10.00
CA ALA A 44 -5.30 -1.71 9.89
C ALA A 44 -5.40 -0.58 8.85
N THR A 45 -4.34 0.24 8.74
CA THR A 45 -4.32 1.37 7.81
C THR A 45 -4.04 0.95 6.37
N THR A 46 -3.21 -0.09 6.17
CA THR A 46 -2.75 -0.50 4.82
C THR A 46 -3.56 -1.64 4.23
N GLU A 47 -4.12 -2.53 5.04
CA GLU A 47 -4.81 -3.74 4.59
C GLU A 47 -6.03 -3.47 3.70
N PRO A 48 -6.87 -2.43 3.92
CA PRO A 48 -7.99 -2.15 3.02
C PRO A 48 -7.58 -1.95 1.55
N VAL A 49 -6.35 -1.48 1.32
CA VAL A 49 -5.81 -1.23 -0.03
C VAL A 49 -4.98 -2.41 -0.54
N ILE A 50 -4.34 -3.16 0.37
CA ILE A 50 -3.58 -4.37 0.00
C ILE A 50 -4.50 -5.56 -0.27
N SER A 51 -5.54 -5.76 0.53
CA SER A 51 -6.50 -6.87 0.47
C SER A 51 -7.05 -7.17 -0.94
N PRO A 52 -7.51 -6.19 -1.76
CA PRO A 52 -7.97 -6.49 -3.11
C PRO A 52 -6.85 -7.08 -3.98
N VAL A 53 -5.63 -6.54 -3.90
CA VAL A 53 -4.47 -7.05 -4.63
C VAL A 53 -4.09 -8.43 -4.14
N ARG A 54 -4.06 -8.63 -2.81
CA ARG A 54 -3.83 -9.93 -2.15
C ARG A 54 -4.81 -10.99 -2.64
N SER A 55 -6.11 -10.65 -2.74
CA SER A 55 -7.16 -11.56 -3.18
C SER A 55 -7.05 -11.97 -4.65
N VAL A 56 -6.45 -11.12 -5.49
CA VAL A 56 -6.16 -11.44 -6.90
C VAL A 56 -4.92 -12.31 -6.98
N LEU A 57 -3.87 -11.98 -6.22
CA LEU A 57 -2.60 -12.68 -6.25
C LEU A 57 -2.68 -14.09 -5.64
N SER A 58 -3.50 -14.28 -4.60
CA SER A 58 -3.72 -15.59 -3.96
C SER A 58 -4.42 -16.61 -4.88
N ARG A 59 -5.02 -16.17 -5.99
CA ARG A 59 -5.52 -17.09 -7.03
C ARG A 59 -4.38 -17.80 -7.77
N THR A 60 -3.18 -17.26 -7.69
CA THR A 60 -1.98 -17.83 -8.29
C THR A 60 -1.06 -18.38 -7.21
N LYS A 61 -0.90 -19.72 -7.16
CA LYS A 61 -0.03 -20.41 -6.18
C LYS A 61 1.46 -20.12 -6.33
N LEU A 62 1.85 -19.27 -7.28
CA LEU A 62 3.25 -18.95 -7.59
C LEU A 62 3.94 -18.15 -6.49
N PHE A 63 3.17 -17.49 -5.62
CA PHE A 63 3.69 -16.50 -4.69
C PHE A 63 3.47 -16.84 -3.21
N ASP A 64 2.89 -18.01 -2.92
CA ASP A 64 2.62 -18.46 -1.55
C ASP A 64 3.88 -18.89 -0.77
N SER A 65 4.98 -19.17 -1.46
CA SER A 65 6.22 -19.69 -0.87
C SER A 65 7.25 -18.62 -0.52
N LEU A 66 6.96 -17.34 -0.76
CA LEU A 66 7.91 -16.26 -0.54
C LEU A 66 7.83 -15.71 0.89
N PRO A 67 8.97 -15.44 1.55
CA PRO A 67 9.00 -14.88 2.89
C PRO A 67 8.53 -13.41 2.95
N ILE A 68 8.32 -12.77 1.80
CA ILE A 68 7.87 -11.38 1.67
C ILE A 68 6.48 -11.37 1.05
N ASP A 69 5.57 -10.59 1.64
CA ASP A 69 4.22 -10.37 1.10
C ASP A 69 4.28 -9.54 -0.19
N LEU A 70 4.38 -10.23 -1.33
CA LEU A 70 4.39 -9.60 -2.65
C LEU A 70 3.15 -8.76 -2.93
N SER A 71 2.02 -9.05 -2.27
CA SER A 71 0.80 -8.24 -2.39
C SER A 71 1.08 -6.77 -2.06
N SER A 72 1.90 -6.53 -1.03
CA SER A 72 2.31 -5.17 -0.63
C SER A 72 3.12 -4.48 -1.73
N ILE A 73 4.01 -5.20 -2.41
CA ILE A 73 4.82 -4.67 -3.52
C ILE A 73 3.93 -4.33 -4.71
N PHE A 74 3.03 -5.23 -5.12
CA PHE A 74 2.10 -4.98 -6.22
C PHE A 74 1.15 -3.82 -5.92
N THR A 75 0.63 -3.73 -4.69
CA THR A 75 -0.18 -2.59 -4.26
C THR A 75 0.60 -1.28 -4.34
N TRP A 76 1.86 -1.27 -3.91
CA TRP A 76 2.71 -0.08 -3.99
C TRP A 76 2.94 0.35 -5.45
N ILE A 77 3.22 -0.58 -6.35
CA ILE A 77 3.37 -0.31 -7.80
C ILE A 77 2.07 0.27 -8.37
N LEU A 78 0.92 -0.31 -8.03
CA LEU A 78 -0.38 0.17 -8.50
C LEU A 78 -0.68 1.59 -8.00
N LEU A 79 -0.39 1.89 -6.74
CA LEU A 79 -0.52 3.23 -6.17
C LEU A 79 0.43 4.24 -6.83
N MET A 80 1.64 3.80 -7.22
CA MET A 80 2.56 4.64 -7.99
C MET A 80 1.97 5.04 -9.34
N LEU A 81 1.32 4.11 -10.05
CA LEU A 81 0.62 4.40 -11.30
C LEU A 81 -0.55 5.38 -11.07
N VAL A 82 -1.37 5.15 -10.04
CA VAL A 82 -2.47 6.05 -9.67
C VAL A 82 -1.96 7.46 -9.40
N ARG A 83 -0.85 7.59 -8.65
CA ARG A 83 -0.20 8.87 -8.38
C ARG A 83 0.29 9.55 -9.67
N MET A 84 0.93 8.81 -10.57
CA MET A 84 1.39 9.38 -11.84
C MET A 84 0.23 9.96 -12.64
N ILE A 85 -0.89 9.24 -12.72
CA ILE A 85 -2.11 9.71 -13.40
C ILE A 85 -2.65 10.96 -12.71
N LEU A 86 -2.80 10.95 -11.38
CA LEU A 86 -3.29 12.09 -10.61
C LEU A 86 -2.43 13.36 -10.76
N THR A 87 -1.12 13.20 -10.92
CA THR A 87 -0.18 14.33 -11.07
C THR A 87 -0.12 14.85 -12.52
N SER A 88 -0.61 14.07 -13.49
CA SER A 88 -0.65 14.46 -14.90
C SER A 88 -1.86 15.32 -15.29
N ILE A 89 -2.84 15.45 -14.38
CA ILE A 89 -4.07 16.24 -14.52
C ILE A 89 -3.83 17.64 -13.96
#